data_AF-A0A2E3WAI7-F1
#
_entry.id   AF-A0A2E3WAI7-F1
#
_cell.length_a   1.000
_cell.length_b   1.000
_cell.length_c   1.000
_cell.angle_alpha   90.00
_cell.angle_beta   90.00
_cell.angle_gamma   90.00
#
_symmetry.space_group_name_H-M   'P 1'
#
loop_
_entity.id
_entity.type
_entity.pdbx_description
1 polymer ?
#
loop_
_entity_poly.entity_id
_entity_poly.type
_entity_poly.pdbx_seq_one_letter_code
_entity_poly.pdbx_strand_id
1 'polypeptide(L)'
;MDTTNHTLNRTLISIFLICVFCASLAAREPPSPDDIQIIEGEEKTIYEYRNNGILLMIKIVPKNKKRRPYYMVPGDGSAHYTSLDHHKKLYPQWVIVEW
;
A
#
# COMPACT_ATOMS: atom_id res chain seq x y z
N MET A 1 -26.21 -46.37 -12.63
CA MET A 1 -26.76 -45.07 -12.16
C MET A 1 -25.78 -44.47 -11.16
N ASP A 2 -24.60 -44.03 -11.61
CA ASP A 2 -23.56 -43.46 -10.72
C ASP A 2 -22.90 -42.18 -11.27
N THR A 3 -23.18 -41.81 -12.51
CA THR A 3 -22.47 -40.71 -13.19
C THR A 3 -22.88 -39.31 -12.70
N THR A 4 -24.08 -39.17 -12.13
CA THR A 4 -24.65 -37.89 -11.68
C THR A 4 -23.95 -37.33 -10.42
N ASN A 5 -23.58 -38.19 -9.48
CA ASN A 5 -22.88 -37.80 -8.25
C ASN A 5 -21.44 -37.35 -8.53
N HIS A 6 -20.78 -38.01 -9.49
CA HIS A 6 -19.44 -37.64 -9.92
C HIS A 6 -19.43 -36.30 -10.68
N THR A 7 -20.46 -36.00 -11.48
CA THR A 7 -20.57 -34.70 -12.17
C THR A 7 -20.88 -33.56 -11.20
N LEU A 8 -21.73 -33.80 -10.19
CA LEU A 8 -22.09 -32.80 -9.18
C LEU A 8 -20.88 -32.45 -8.29
N ASN A 9 -20.11 -33.45 -7.85
CA ASN A 9 -18.90 -33.19 -7.06
C ASN A 9 -17.83 -32.44 -7.86
N ARG A 10 -17.72 -32.68 -9.17
CA ARG A 10 -16.76 -31.99 -10.04
C ARG A 10 -17.09 -30.51 -10.24
N THR A 11 -18.38 -30.16 -10.36
CA THR A 11 -18.79 -28.75 -10.47
C THR A 11 -18.61 -28.02 -9.15
N LEU A 12 -18.95 -28.65 -8.02
CA LEU A 12 -18.72 -28.09 -6.68
C LEU A 12 -17.23 -27.81 -6.41
N ILE A 13 -16.34 -28.75 -6.77
CA ILE A 13 -14.88 -28.57 -6.64
C ILE A 13 -14.38 -27.41 -7.52
N SER A 14 -14.90 -27.28 -8.74
CA SER A 14 -14.49 -26.20 -9.66
C SER A 14 -14.93 -24.83 -9.15
N ILE A 15 -16.14 -24.71 -8.60
CA ILE A 15 -16.64 -23.45 -8.00
C ILE A 15 -15.81 -23.11 -6.76
N PHE A 16 -15.49 -24.10 -5.92
CA PHE A 16 -14.63 -23.90 -4.75
C PHE A 16 -13.23 -23.41 -5.16
N LEU A 17 -12.61 -24.01 -6.17
CA LEU A 17 -11.31 -23.57 -6.69
C LEU A 17 -11.33 -22.15 -7.26
N ILE A 18 -12.40 -21.79 -7.98
CA ILE A 18 -12.59 -20.43 -8.50
C ILE A 18 -12.77 -19.43 -7.36
N CYS A 19 -13.56 -19.76 -6.33
CA CYS A 19 -13.73 -18.90 -5.16
C CYS A 19 -12.41 -18.68 -4.40
N VAL A 20 -11.62 -19.75 -4.19
CA VAL A 20 -10.31 -19.65 -3.54
C VAL A 20 -9.36 -18.78 -4.37
N PHE A 21 -9.31 -18.98 -5.68
CA PHE A 21 -8.46 -18.18 -6.57
C PHE A 21 -8.87 -16.70 -6.60
N CYS A 22 -10.18 -16.43 -6.62
CA CYS A 22 -10.71 -15.06 -6.64
C CYS A 22 -10.47 -14.34 -5.29
N ALA A 23 -10.54 -15.06 -4.17
CA ALA A 23 -10.20 -14.51 -2.85
C ALA A 23 -8.72 -14.14 -2.73
N SER A 24 -7.80 -14.96 -3.29
CA SER A 24 -6.38 -14.65 -3.32
C SER A 24 -6.05 -13.40 -4.14
N LEU A 25 -6.81 -13.12 -5.21
CA LEU A 25 -6.59 -11.93 -6.03
C LEU A 25 -7.13 -10.64 -5.38
N ALA A 26 -8.13 -10.75 -4.50
CA ALA A 26 -8.75 -9.63 -3.79
C ALA A 26 -8.04 -9.25 -2.47
N ALA A 27 -7.19 -10.12 -1.95
CA ALA A 27 -6.42 -9.88 -0.73
C ALA A 27 -5.24 -8.93 -1.00
N ARG A 28 -5.54 -7.65 -1.22
CA ARG A 28 -4.53 -6.59 -1.13
C ARG A 28 -4.36 -6.26 0.34
N GLU A 29 -3.43 -6.94 1.01
CA GLU A 29 -3.08 -6.64 2.39
C GLU A 29 -2.62 -5.17 2.47
N PRO A 30 -3.16 -4.35 3.39
CA PRO A 30 -2.59 -3.04 3.64
C PRO A 30 -1.10 -3.25 3.94
N PRO A 31 -0.23 -2.36 3.44
CA PRO A 31 1.19 -2.52 3.66
C PRO A 31 1.46 -2.73 5.15
N SER A 32 2.15 -3.83 5.49
CA SER A 32 2.54 -4.09 6.87
C SER A 32 3.40 -2.92 7.36
N PRO A 33 3.21 -2.46 8.60
CA PRO A 33 3.90 -1.30 9.17
C PRO A 33 5.39 -1.55 9.48
N ASP A 34 5.98 -2.59 8.90
CA ASP A 34 7.19 -3.22 9.44
C ASP A 34 8.42 -2.32 9.34
N ASP A 35 8.43 -1.30 8.47
CA ASP A 35 9.51 -0.32 8.35
C ASP A 35 9.00 1.13 8.38
N ILE A 36 8.84 1.71 9.58
CA ILE A 36 8.65 3.16 9.74
C ILE A 36 10.00 3.81 10.04
N GLN A 37 10.46 4.70 9.15
CA GLN A 37 11.65 5.53 9.41
C GLN A 37 11.22 6.91 9.89
N ILE A 38 11.78 7.34 11.03
CA ILE A 38 11.50 8.65 11.62
C ILE A 38 12.71 9.55 11.42
N ILE A 39 12.49 10.69 10.80
CA ILE A 39 13.52 11.70 10.56
C ILE A 39 13.12 12.95 11.33
N GLU A 40 13.86 13.27 12.38
CA GLU A 40 13.66 14.50 13.16
C GLU A 40 14.44 15.65 12.55
N GLY A 41 13.72 16.65 12.02
CA GLY A 41 14.28 17.92 11.58
C GLY A 41 13.98 19.04 12.56
N GLU A 42 14.65 20.18 12.38
CA GLU A 42 14.41 21.39 13.19
C GLU A 42 12.98 21.91 13.01
N GLU A 43 12.49 21.97 11.76
CA GLU A 43 11.19 22.54 11.38
C GLU A 43 10.02 21.54 11.37
N LYS A 44 10.32 20.24 11.19
CA LYS A 44 9.32 19.19 10.98
C LYS A 44 9.87 17.81 11.34
N THR A 45 8.98 16.91 11.71
CA THR A 45 9.23 15.48 11.82
C THR A 45 8.65 14.78 10.61
N ILE A 46 9.42 13.89 9.98
CA ILE A 46 8.99 13.12 8.81
C ILE A 46 8.90 11.65 9.22
N TYR A 47 7.81 10.99 8.85
CA TYR A 47 7.63 9.54 8.98
C TYR A 47 7.53 8.96 7.58
N GLU A 48 8.46 8.10 7.23
CA GLU A 48 8.41 7.32 5.99
C GLU A 48 7.86 5.95 6.29
N TYR A 49 6.77 5.59 5.61
CA TYR A 49 6.16 4.28 5.72
C TYR A 49 6.64 3.44 4.55
N ARG A 50 7.40 2.40 4.85
CA ARG A 50 7.98 1.49 3.88
C ARG A 50 7.47 0.08 4.10
N ASN A 51 7.41 -0.69 3.02
CA ASN A 51 7.16 -2.11 3.05
C ASN A 51 8.20 -2.79 2.17
N ASN A 52 9.02 -3.66 2.76
CA ASN A 52 10.13 -4.32 2.07
C ASN A 52 11.04 -3.31 1.31
N GLY A 53 11.33 -2.17 1.93
CA GLY A 53 12.12 -1.09 1.33
C GLY A 53 11.38 -0.18 0.33
N ILE A 54 10.16 -0.52 -0.09
CA ILE A 54 9.32 0.29 -0.98
C ILE A 54 8.59 1.36 -0.16
N LEU A 55 8.80 2.63 -0.50
CA LEU A 55 8.14 3.79 0.08
C LEU A 55 6.69 3.90 -0.42
N LEU A 56 5.77 3.90 0.53
CA LEU A 56 4.33 3.91 0.29
C LEU A 56 3.73 5.29 0.53
N MET A 57 4.09 5.90 1.65
CA MET A 57 3.59 7.20 2.06
C MET A 57 4.59 7.91 2.96
N ILE A 58 4.47 9.22 3.04
CA ILE A 58 5.24 10.07 3.95
C ILE A 58 4.25 10.87 4.79
N LYS A 59 4.35 10.83 6.12
CA LYS A 59 3.67 11.77 7.00
C LYS A 59 4.62 12.87 7.41
N ILE A 60 4.19 14.11 7.25
CA ILE A 60 4.93 15.28 7.71
C ILE A 60 4.19 15.89 8.89
N VAL A 61 4.89 16.06 10.01
CA VAL A 61 4.42 16.75 11.21
C VAL A 61 5.24 18.02 11.39
N PRO A 62 4.72 19.18 10.94
CA PRO A 62 5.38 20.46 11.18
C PRO A 62 5.48 20.74 12.69
N LYS A 63 6.62 21.25 13.16
CA LYS A 63 6.72 21.73 14.56
C LYS A 63 5.99 23.05 14.76
N ASN A 64 5.89 23.84 13.69
CA ASN A 64 5.09 25.05 13.69
C ASN A 64 3.59 24.70 13.78
N LYS A 65 2.96 25.10 14.89
CA LYS A 65 1.54 24.88 15.18
C LYS A 65 0.56 25.49 14.16
N LYS A 66 1.01 26.39 13.29
CA LYS A 66 0.18 26.98 12.23
C LYS A 66 -0.13 25.99 11.10
N ARG A 67 0.63 24.91 10.98
CA ARG A 67 0.46 23.92 9.90
C ARG A 67 0.01 22.60 10.50
N ARG A 68 -1.02 21.99 9.91
CA ARG A 68 -1.49 20.66 10.29
C ARG A 68 -0.54 19.60 9.75
N PRO A 69 -0.43 18.43 10.41
CA PRO A 69 0.19 17.27 9.81
C PRO A 69 -0.50 16.91 8.50
N TYR A 70 0.27 16.44 7.53
CA TYR A 70 -0.26 16.00 6.24
C TYR A 70 0.49 14.81 5.71
N TYR A 71 -0.18 14.06 4.84
CA TYR A 71 0.39 12.90 4.17
C TYR A 71 0.73 13.26 2.74
N MET A 72 1.80 12.66 2.25
CA MET A 72 2.18 12.65 0.85
C MET A 72 2.13 11.21 0.37
N VAL A 73 1.35 10.97 -0.68
CA VAL A 73 1.18 9.67 -1.33
C VAL A 73 1.51 9.79 -2.82
N PRO A 74 1.96 8.71 -3.48
CA PRO A 74 2.10 8.69 -4.93
C PRO A 74 0.76 9.01 -5.61
N GLY A 75 0.75 9.95 -6.56
CA GLY A 75 -0.49 10.42 -7.21
C GLY A 75 -1.14 9.43 -8.16
N ASP A 76 -0.39 8.45 -8.64
CA ASP A 76 -0.88 7.30 -9.38
C ASP A 76 -1.42 6.17 -8.48
N GLY A 77 -1.28 6.32 -7.15
CA GLY A 77 -1.71 5.33 -6.17
C GLY A 77 -0.80 4.11 -6.08
N SER A 78 0.37 4.13 -6.71
CA SER A 78 1.29 2.99 -6.77
C SER A 78 2.62 3.24 -6.07
N ALA A 79 3.05 2.26 -5.29
CA ALA A 79 4.26 2.33 -4.48
C ALA A 79 5.47 1.89 -5.32
N HIS A 80 6.35 2.83 -5.64
CA HIS A 80 7.40 2.61 -6.66
C HIS A 80 8.82 2.98 -6.23
N TYR A 81 9.01 3.55 -5.04
CA TYR A 81 10.28 4.18 -4.69
C TYR A 81 11.04 3.40 -3.63
N THR A 82 12.29 3.03 -3.92
CA THR A 82 13.20 2.41 -2.94
C THR A 82 14.05 3.44 -2.20
N SER A 83 14.30 4.62 -2.80
CA SER A 83 15.08 5.70 -2.19
C SER A 83 14.60 7.09 -2.64
N LEU A 84 14.76 8.09 -1.77
CA LEU A 84 14.57 9.52 -2.06
C LEU A 84 15.89 10.20 -2.52
N ASP A 85 17.03 9.51 -2.44
CA ASP A 85 18.36 10.03 -2.77
C ASP A 85 18.65 9.97 -4.28
N HIS A 86 17.84 10.60 -5.13
CA HIS A 86 18.21 10.71 -6.54
C HIS A 86 18.03 12.14 -7.06
N HIS A 87 19.18 12.79 -7.19
CA HIS A 87 19.48 14.11 -7.75
C HIS A 87 18.92 14.43 -9.16
N LYS A 88 17.97 13.69 -9.73
CA LYS A 88 17.42 14.01 -11.06
C LYS A 88 15.93 13.72 -11.16
N LYS A 89 15.20 14.84 -11.30
CA LYS A 89 13.92 15.02 -12.00
C LYS A 89 12.71 14.22 -11.49
N LEU A 90 11.73 15.03 -11.09
CA LEU A 90 10.29 14.79 -11.20
C LEU A 90 9.79 13.61 -10.36
N TYR A 91 9.42 13.93 -9.13
CA TYR A 91 8.47 13.08 -8.44
C TYR A 91 7.07 13.27 -9.06
N PRO A 92 6.33 12.19 -9.40
CA PRO A 92 4.97 12.27 -9.91
C PRO A 92 4.06 12.83 -8.82
N GLN A 93 2.99 13.50 -9.25
CA GLN A 93 2.06 14.32 -8.46
C GLN A 93 1.83 13.77 -7.05
N TRP A 94 2.19 14.51 -6.00
CA TRP A 94 1.85 14.13 -4.62
C TRP A 94 0.57 14.84 -4.23
N VAL A 95 -0.39 14.11 -3.67
CA VAL A 95 -1.65 14.69 -3.18
C VAL A 95 -1.55 14.86 -1.67
N ILE A 96 -1.87 16.06 -1.18
CA ILE A 96 -2.08 16.32 0.24
C ILE A 96 -3.41 15.66 0.61
N VAL A 97 -3.36 14.67 1.50
CA VAL A 97 -4.58 14.07 2.06
C VAL A 97 -4.83 14.71 3.42
N GLU A 98 -5.96 15.39 3.54
CA GLU A 98 -6.51 15.90 4.80
C GLU A 98 -7.73 15.04 5.15
N TRP A 99 -7.80 14.55 6.39
CA TRP A 99 -8.98 13.90 6.96
C TRP A 99 -9.23 14.42 8.38
#